data_AF-A0A965EEU2-F1
#
_entry.id   AF-A0A965EEU2-F1
#
_cell.length_a   1.000
_cell.length_b   1.000
_cell.length_c   1.000
_cell.angle_alpha   90.00
_cell.angle_beta   90.00
_cell.angle_gamma   90.00
#
_symmetry.space_group_name_H-M   'P 1'
#
loop_
_entity.id
_entity.type
_entity.pdbx_description
1 polymer ?
#
loop_
_entity_poly.entity_id
_entity_poly.type
_entity_poly.pdbx_seq_one_letter_code
_entity_poly.pdbx_strand_id
1 'polypeptide(L)'
;MNPRLSINRSPLVRFNLVATIVFSIVAIVSAVVFDDVFRVVIVVVSLSLFAVGVGAFLLGFFAAVQRSRESQISVSQLFFLTGTVSPRDVKIPMLAALGVQTVVGIAAAIARPSTDGKAGSVLAFGVLVPMLGLGLNGLWASRHGVFEERGAPAGNTSLDPSVDPSDPE
;
A
#
# COMPACT_ATOMS: atom_id res chain seq x y z
N MET A 1 -15.03 19.52 -6.92
CA MET A 1 -14.05 18.41 -6.85
C MET A 1 -12.78 18.96 -6.21
N ASN A 2 -12.53 18.67 -4.92
CA ASN A 2 -11.54 19.43 -4.12
C ASN A 2 -10.09 18.99 -4.39
N PRO A 3 -9.22 19.83 -4.97
CA PRO A 3 -7.89 19.42 -5.46
C PRO A 3 -6.79 19.29 -4.39
N ARG A 4 -7.10 19.24 -3.08
CA ARG A 4 -6.07 19.36 -2.04
C ARG A 4 -6.33 18.46 -0.82
N LEU A 5 -6.11 17.16 -0.98
CA LEU A 5 -5.76 16.30 0.15
C LEU A 5 -4.23 16.26 0.25
N SER A 6 -3.65 17.36 0.76
CA SER A 6 -2.25 17.32 1.20
C SER A 6 -2.11 16.30 2.33
N ILE A 7 -0.88 15.81 2.58
CA ILE A 7 -0.55 14.91 3.70
C ILE A 7 -1.23 15.36 5.01
N ASN A 8 -1.37 16.67 5.19
CA ASN A 8 -1.96 17.29 6.37
C ASN A 8 -3.48 17.11 6.53
N ARG A 9 -4.20 16.58 5.54
CA ARG A 9 -5.67 16.38 5.62
C ARG A 9 -6.11 14.92 5.54
N SER A 10 -5.24 14.01 5.08
CA SER A 10 -5.59 12.59 4.94
C SER A 10 -5.28 11.81 6.22
N PRO A 11 -6.29 11.41 7.03
CA PRO A 11 -6.06 10.67 8.27
C PRO A 11 -5.38 9.31 8.03
N LEU A 12 -5.69 8.65 6.91
CA LEU A 12 -5.07 7.37 6.53
C LEU A 12 -3.57 7.49 6.25
N VAL A 13 -3.14 8.58 5.60
CA VAL A 13 -1.72 8.83 5.30
C VAL A 13 -0.96 9.08 6.59
N ARG A 14 -1.49 9.94 7.47
CA ARG A 14 -0.90 10.22 8.78
C ARG A 14 -0.80 8.97 9.64
N PHE A 15 -1.87 8.18 9.69
CA PHE A 15 -1.89 6.92 10.42
C PHE A 15 -0.82 5.96 9.89
N ASN A 16 -0.71 5.78 8.56
CA ASN A 16 0.31 4.92 7.97
C ASN A 16 1.73 5.38 8.34
N LEU A 17 2.00 6.68 8.29
CA LEU A 17 3.31 7.24 8.65
C LEU A 17 3.64 7.05 10.13
N VAL A 18 2.71 7.38 11.04
CA VAL A 18 2.90 7.20 12.49
C VAL A 18 3.11 5.73 12.82
N ALA A 19 2.27 4.84 12.27
CA ALA A 19 2.40 3.39 12.47
C ALA A 19 3.76 2.87 11.96
N THR A 20 4.24 3.38 10.84
CA THR A 20 5.56 3.03 10.28
C THR A 20 6.70 3.49 11.18
N ILE A 21 6.63 4.72 11.71
CA ILE A 21 7.62 5.25 12.64
C ILE A 21 7.65 4.42 13.93
N VAL A 22 6.48 4.15 14.52
CA VAL A 22 6.36 3.31 15.73
C VAL A 22 6.94 1.92 15.48
N PHE A 23 6.55 1.26 14.39
CA PHE A 23 7.10 -0.05 14.03
C PHE A 23 8.62 0.00 13.88
N SER A 24 9.15 1.02 13.20
CA SER A 24 10.59 1.16 12.97
C SER A 24 11.37 1.31 14.27
N ILE A 25 10.88 2.14 15.19
CA ILE A 25 11.48 2.31 16.52
C ILE A 25 11.43 1.00 17.30
N VAL A 26 10.27 0.34 17.35
CA VAL A 26 10.10 -0.93 18.07
C VAL A 26 11.02 -2.01 17.49
N ALA A 27 11.12 -2.12 16.15
CA ALA A 27 11.99 -3.09 15.48
C ALA A 27 13.47 -2.84 15.80
N ILE A 28 13.93 -1.59 15.72
CA ILE A 28 15.33 -1.22 16.02
C ILE A 28 15.65 -1.51 17.50
N VAL A 29 14.80 -1.05 18.43
CA VAL A 29 15.02 -1.27 19.86
C VAL A 29 15.02 -2.77 20.19
N SER A 30 14.09 -3.54 19.61
CA SER A 30 14.03 -4.98 19.83
C SER A 30 15.23 -5.72 19.24
N ALA A 31 15.76 -5.27 18.11
CA ALA A 31 16.96 -5.84 17.51
C ALA A 31 18.24 -5.52 18.31
N VAL A 32 18.35 -4.31 18.87
CA VAL A 32 19.54 -3.85 19.62
C VAL A 32 19.56 -4.39 21.05
N VAL A 33 18.46 -4.25 21.79
CA VAL A 33 18.39 -4.65 23.22
C VAL A 33 18.23 -6.17 23.35
N PHE A 34 17.41 -6.76 22.49
CA PHE A 34 17.21 -8.21 22.37
C PHE A 34 16.81 -8.96 23.66
N ASP A 35 16.11 -8.27 24.57
CA ASP A 35 15.54 -8.81 25.80
C ASP A 35 14.14 -9.43 25.59
N ASP A 36 13.72 -10.31 26.50
CA ASP A 36 12.46 -11.06 26.40
C ASP A 36 11.23 -10.15 26.34
N VAL A 37 11.24 -9.03 27.07
CA VAL A 37 10.13 -8.05 27.03
C VAL A 37 10.01 -7.46 25.62
N PHE A 38 11.11 -7.01 25.02
CA PHE A 38 11.09 -6.40 23.69
C PHE A 38 10.72 -7.40 22.59
N ARG A 39 11.07 -8.68 22.76
CA ARG A 39 10.60 -9.76 21.88
C ARG A 39 9.07 -9.90 21.89
N VAL A 40 8.44 -9.83 23.05
CA VAL A 40 6.97 -9.85 23.12
C VAL A 40 6.38 -8.60 22.48
N VAL A 41 6.95 -7.42 22.78
CA VAL A 41 6.47 -6.14 22.24
C VAL A 41 6.47 -6.14 20.71
N ILE A 42 7.57 -6.54 20.06
CA ILE A 42 7.64 -6.55 18.60
C ILE A 42 6.61 -7.51 17.97
N VAL A 43 6.34 -8.67 18.59
CA VAL A 43 5.29 -9.58 18.08
C VAL A 43 3.93 -8.94 18.19
N VAL A 44 3.57 -8.43 19.37
CA VAL A 44 2.26 -7.82 19.62
C VAL A 44 2.02 -6.66 18.66
N VAL A 45 3.02 -5.79 18.50
CA VAL A 45 2.95 -4.66 17.56
C VAL A 45 2.81 -5.15 16.12
N SER A 46 3.64 -6.10 15.69
CA SER A 46 3.63 -6.61 14.31
C SER A 46 2.31 -7.29 13.95
N LEU A 47 1.78 -8.14 14.84
CA LEU A 47 0.50 -8.82 14.63
C LEU A 47 -0.67 -7.85 14.64
N SER A 48 -0.64 -6.84 15.50
CA SER A 48 -1.69 -5.80 15.53
C SER A 48 -1.71 -4.99 14.23
N LEU A 49 -0.53 -4.53 13.78
CA LEU A 49 -0.40 -3.79 12.53
C LEU A 49 -0.78 -4.64 11.32
N PHE A 50 -0.38 -5.91 11.30
CA PHE A 50 -0.76 -6.87 10.28
C PHE A 50 -2.29 -7.06 10.23
N ALA A 51 -2.94 -7.29 11.38
CA ALA A 51 -4.39 -7.47 11.45
C ALA A 51 -5.15 -6.23 10.95
N VAL A 52 -4.71 -5.03 11.34
CA VAL A 52 -5.26 -3.77 10.82
C VAL A 52 -5.05 -3.66 9.31
N GLY A 53 -3.87 -4.04 8.82
CA GLY A 53 -3.54 -4.07 7.40
C GLY A 53 -4.45 -5.00 6.60
N VAL A 54 -4.68 -6.22 7.08
CA VAL A 54 -5.61 -7.18 6.47
C VAL A 54 -7.03 -6.62 6.44
N GLY A 55 -7.50 -6.03 7.54
CA GLY A 55 -8.82 -5.39 7.58
C GLY A 55 -8.94 -4.26 6.55
N ALA A 56 -7.94 -3.37 6.48
CA ALA A 56 -7.90 -2.29 5.49
C ALA A 56 -7.85 -2.82 4.06
N PHE A 57 -7.06 -3.87 3.81
CA PHE A 57 -6.96 -4.55 2.52
C PHE A 57 -8.31 -5.10 2.07
N LEU A 58 -9.00 -5.84 2.93
CA LEU A 58 -10.31 -6.43 2.62
C LEU A 58 -11.38 -5.36 2.38
N LEU A 59 -11.42 -4.32 3.21
CA LEU A 59 -12.35 -3.20 3.04
C LEU A 59 -12.08 -2.44 1.73
N GLY A 60 -10.81 -2.19 1.41
CA GLY A 60 -10.41 -1.55 0.16
C GLY A 60 -10.74 -2.39 -1.06
N PHE A 61 -10.48 -3.70 -0.99
CA PHE A 61 -10.81 -4.64 -2.05
C PHE A 61 -12.32 -4.73 -2.29
N PHE A 62 -13.11 -4.87 -1.22
CA PHE A 62 -14.57 -4.96 -1.33
C PHE A 62 -15.18 -3.69 -1.94
N ALA A 63 -14.72 -2.51 -1.52
CA ALA A 63 -15.15 -1.24 -2.10
C ALA A 63 -14.72 -1.11 -3.58
N ALA A 64 -13.51 -1.55 -3.92
CA ALA A 64 -13.02 -1.54 -5.30
C ALA A 64 -13.81 -2.49 -6.21
N VAL A 65 -14.20 -3.68 -5.73
CA VAL A 65 -15.03 -4.63 -6.49
C VAL A 65 -16.35 -4.00 -6.91
N GLN A 66 -17.02 -3.28 -6.00
CA GLN A 66 -18.28 -2.61 -6.34
C GLN A 66 -18.09 -1.56 -7.43
N ARG A 67 -17.02 -0.75 -7.33
CA ARG A 67 -16.70 0.30 -8.30
C ARG A 67 -16.17 -0.24 -9.63
N SER A 68 -15.57 -1.42 -9.63
CA SER A 68 -15.06 -2.08 -10.85
C SER A 68 -16.17 -2.35 -11.89
N ARG A 69 -17.43 -2.35 -11.47
CA ARG A 69 -18.60 -2.42 -12.36
C ARG A 69 -18.66 -1.25 -13.34
N GLU A 70 -18.19 -0.08 -12.94
CA GLU A 70 -18.28 1.18 -13.68
C GLU A 70 -16.90 1.69 -14.14
N SER A 71 -15.84 1.36 -13.41
CA SER A 71 -14.47 1.82 -13.69
C SER A 71 -13.53 0.64 -13.97
N GLN A 72 -12.52 0.86 -14.81
CA GLN A 72 -11.41 -0.09 -14.97
C GLN A 72 -10.41 0.10 -13.84
N ILE A 73 -10.37 -0.86 -12.92
CA ILE A 73 -9.50 -0.83 -11.74
C ILE A 73 -8.45 -1.91 -11.86
N SER A 74 -7.19 -1.52 -12.02
CA SER A 74 -6.06 -2.44 -11.92
C SER A 74 -5.65 -2.66 -10.47
N VAL A 75 -5.20 -3.88 -10.13
CA VAL A 75 -4.67 -4.23 -8.81
C VAL A 75 -3.45 -3.37 -8.46
N SER A 76 -2.60 -3.07 -9.44
CA SER A 76 -1.42 -2.22 -9.23
C SER A 76 -1.81 -0.77 -8.97
N GLN A 77 -2.83 -0.26 -9.65
CA GLN A 77 -3.39 1.06 -9.41
C GLN A 77 -4.00 1.17 -8.01
N LEU A 78 -4.66 0.10 -7.57
CA LEU A 78 -5.33 0.05 -6.27
C LEU A 78 -4.33 0.00 -5.11
N PHE A 79 -3.38 -0.94 -5.12
CA PHE A 79 -2.50 -1.19 -3.96
C PHE A 79 -1.12 -0.52 -4.04
N PHE A 80 -0.65 -0.22 -5.25
CA PHE A 80 0.62 0.49 -5.47
C PHE A 80 0.44 1.93 -5.95
N LEU A 81 -0.81 2.42 -6.01
CA LEU A 81 -1.13 3.81 -6.39
C LEU A 81 -0.48 4.20 -7.73
N THR A 82 -0.38 3.25 -8.66
CA THR A 82 0.25 3.47 -9.98
C THR A 82 -0.64 4.33 -10.88
N GLY A 83 -0.05 4.87 -11.95
CA GLY A 83 -0.77 5.79 -12.84
C GLY A 83 -1.19 7.10 -12.16
N THR A 84 -2.33 7.62 -12.58
CA THR A 84 -2.92 8.91 -12.16
C THR A 84 -3.93 8.78 -11.01
N VAL A 85 -4.02 7.60 -10.38
CA VAL A 85 -5.03 7.27 -9.36
C VAL A 85 -4.93 8.14 -8.10
N SER A 86 -3.72 8.57 -7.76
CA SER A 86 -3.43 9.37 -6.57
C SER A 86 -2.56 10.57 -6.91
N PRO A 87 -2.80 11.75 -6.29
CA PRO A 87 -1.84 12.85 -6.28
C PRO A 87 -0.48 12.40 -5.70
N ARG A 88 0.60 13.03 -6.17
CA ARG A 88 1.97 12.72 -5.70
C ARG A 88 2.13 12.91 -4.19
N ASP A 89 1.47 13.92 -3.63
CA ASP A 89 1.50 14.24 -2.20
C ASP A 89 0.97 13.13 -1.31
N VAL A 90 0.14 12.23 -1.83
CA VAL A 90 -0.35 11.05 -1.09
C VAL A 90 0.43 9.81 -1.50
N LYS A 91 0.66 9.64 -2.81
CA LYS A 91 1.34 8.48 -3.38
C LYS A 91 2.73 8.28 -2.81
N ILE A 92 3.56 9.32 -2.82
CA ILE A 92 4.97 9.24 -2.40
C ILE A 92 5.08 8.83 -0.93
N PRO A 93 4.44 9.50 0.05
CA PRO A 93 4.58 9.11 1.45
C PRO A 93 3.99 7.73 1.75
N MET A 94 2.89 7.34 1.09
CA MET A 94 2.28 6.02 1.29
C MET A 94 3.17 4.89 0.76
N LEU A 95 3.77 5.06 -0.43
CA LEU A 95 4.73 4.09 -0.97
C LEU A 95 6.06 4.11 -0.22
N ALA A 96 6.52 5.27 0.24
CA ALA A 96 7.70 5.37 1.08
C ALA A 96 7.50 4.62 2.41
N ALA A 97 6.33 4.79 3.05
CA ALA A 97 5.99 4.04 4.25
C ALA A 97 6.01 2.53 4.02
N LEU A 98 5.39 2.06 2.94
CA LEU A 98 5.44 0.64 2.55
C LEU A 98 6.87 0.13 2.32
N GLY A 99 7.69 0.93 1.62
CA GLY A 99 9.10 0.62 1.39
C GLY A 99 9.89 0.54 2.71
N VAL A 100 9.70 1.50 3.61
CA VAL A 100 10.34 1.51 4.94
C VAL A 100 9.90 0.31 5.76
N GLN A 101 8.60 0.00 5.83
CA GLN A 101 8.09 -1.19 6.53
C GLN A 101 8.74 -2.47 6.01
N THR A 102 8.87 -2.59 4.69
CA THR A 102 9.47 -3.75 4.03
C THR A 102 10.95 -3.89 4.37
N VAL A 103 11.72 -2.81 4.20
CA VAL A 103 13.16 -2.79 4.50
C VAL A 103 13.42 -3.06 5.97
N VAL A 104 12.69 -2.40 6.87
CA VAL A 104 12.85 -2.57 8.32
C VAL A 104 12.46 -3.98 8.77
N GLY A 105 11.33 -4.51 8.29
CA GLY A 105 10.88 -5.85 8.66
C GLY A 105 11.87 -6.93 8.22
N ILE A 106 12.38 -6.82 6.99
CA ILE A 106 13.42 -7.73 6.47
C ILE A 106 14.73 -7.55 7.24
N ALA A 107 15.18 -6.32 7.46
CA ALA A 107 16.42 -6.05 8.18
C ALA A 107 16.37 -6.58 9.62
N ALA A 108 15.26 -6.40 10.33
CA ALA A 108 15.07 -6.94 11.67
C ALA A 108 15.11 -8.48 11.69
N ALA A 109 14.47 -9.12 10.72
CA ALA A 109 14.51 -10.58 10.57
C ALA A 109 15.94 -11.10 10.30
N ILE A 110 16.70 -10.41 9.44
CA ILE A 110 18.09 -10.77 9.10
C ILE A 110 19.04 -10.48 10.27
N ALA A 111 18.84 -9.39 11.01
CA ALA A 111 19.74 -8.97 12.09
C ALA A 111 19.85 -10.02 13.22
N ARG A 112 18.86 -10.91 13.36
CA ARG A 112 18.92 -12.00 14.32
C ARG A 112 18.31 -13.29 13.76
N PRO A 113 19.04 -14.08 12.95
CA PRO A 113 18.47 -15.19 12.18
C PRO A 113 18.00 -16.39 13.00
N SER A 114 18.62 -16.69 14.14
CA SER A 114 18.27 -17.80 15.03
C SER A 114 19.15 -17.75 16.29
N THR A 115 18.57 -17.90 17.48
CA THR A 115 19.33 -18.13 18.72
C THR A 115 18.78 -19.39 19.37
N ASP A 116 19.68 -20.34 19.65
CA ASP A 116 19.47 -21.47 20.57
C ASP A 116 18.74 -22.73 20.04
N GLY A 117 18.95 -23.10 18.76
CA GLY A 117 18.58 -24.43 18.26
C GLY A 117 17.07 -24.70 18.14
N LYS A 118 16.23 -23.68 18.34
CA LYS A 118 14.80 -23.69 18.04
C LYS A 118 14.52 -22.82 16.82
N ALA A 119 13.63 -23.29 15.95
CA ALA A 119 13.33 -22.62 14.69
C ALA A 119 12.59 -21.29 14.92
N GLY A 120 13.14 -20.19 14.40
CA GLY A 120 12.44 -18.93 14.15
C GLY A 120 12.84 -17.78 15.07
N SER A 121 13.33 -16.69 14.46
CA SER A 121 13.54 -15.43 15.15
C SER A 121 12.22 -14.71 15.38
N VAL A 122 11.97 -14.27 16.61
CA VAL A 122 10.80 -13.47 16.99
C VAL A 122 10.74 -12.15 16.19
N LEU A 123 11.87 -11.66 15.68
CA LEU A 123 11.93 -10.48 14.82
C LEU A 123 11.36 -10.73 13.41
N ALA A 124 11.24 -11.99 12.97
CA ALA A 124 10.70 -12.34 11.66
C ALA A 124 9.22 -11.96 11.49
N PHE A 125 8.46 -11.82 12.59
CA PHE A 125 7.07 -11.34 12.54
C PHE A 125 6.97 -9.92 11.94
N GLY A 126 8.04 -9.13 11.99
CA GLY A 126 8.10 -7.81 11.36
C GLY A 126 7.89 -7.83 9.84
N VAL A 127 8.17 -8.96 9.17
CA VAL A 127 7.97 -9.14 7.71
C VAL A 127 6.49 -9.10 7.32
N LEU A 128 5.57 -9.27 8.28
CA LEU A 128 4.13 -9.18 8.03
C LEU A 128 3.63 -7.73 7.96
N VAL A 129 4.33 -6.78 8.58
CA VAL A 129 3.90 -5.39 8.72
C VAL A 129 3.68 -4.63 7.40
N PRO A 130 4.39 -4.89 6.29
CA PRO A 130 4.11 -4.28 4.98
C PRO A 130 2.66 -4.45 4.50
N MET A 131 1.92 -5.44 5.01
CA MET A 131 0.48 -5.57 4.73
C MET A 131 -0.34 -4.39 5.23
N LEU A 132 0.12 -3.67 6.26
CA LEU A 132 -0.48 -2.41 6.69
C LEU A 132 -0.38 -1.35 5.59
N GLY A 133 0.83 -1.12 5.05
CA GLY A 133 1.05 -0.16 3.97
C GLY A 133 0.22 -0.52 2.74
N LEU A 134 0.25 -1.78 2.31
CA LEU A 134 -0.55 -2.24 1.16
C LEU A 134 -2.06 -2.09 1.41
N GLY A 135 -2.55 -2.53 2.56
CA GLY A 135 -3.97 -2.45 2.89
C GLY A 135 -4.48 -1.01 2.96
N LEU A 136 -3.71 -0.11 3.57
CA LEU A 136 -4.07 1.31 3.65
C LEU A 136 -4.01 2.00 2.28
N ASN A 137 -3.06 1.63 1.40
CA ASN A 137 -3.02 2.11 0.02
C ASN A 137 -4.31 1.74 -0.72
N GLY A 138 -4.69 0.46 -0.68
CA GLY A 138 -5.93 -0.02 -1.30
C GLY A 138 -7.18 0.63 -0.73
N LEU A 139 -7.25 0.79 0.59
CA LEU A 139 -8.36 1.47 1.24
C LEU A 139 -8.47 2.94 0.82
N TRP A 140 -7.35 3.66 0.78
CA TRP A 140 -7.35 5.05 0.32
C TRP A 140 -7.76 5.16 -1.15
N ALA A 141 -7.18 4.33 -2.03
CA ALA A 141 -7.48 4.33 -3.45
C ALA A 141 -8.93 3.93 -3.76
N SER A 142 -9.50 2.99 -3.01
CA SER A 142 -10.92 2.62 -3.20
C SER A 142 -11.89 3.79 -2.91
N ARG A 143 -11.57 4.61 -1.90
CA ARG A 143 -12.43 5.72 -1.45
C ARG A 143 -12.19 7.03 -2.19
N HIS A 144 -10.95 7.30 -2.57
CA HIS A 144 -10.53 8.60 -3.08
C HIS A 144 -9.81 8.54 -4.44
N GLY A 145 -9.43 7.33 -4.88
CA GLY A 145 -8.72 7.14 -6.13
C GLY A 145 -9.58 7.51 -7.33
N VAL A 146 -8.95 8.05 -8.37
CA VAL A 146 -9.59 8.32 -9.65
C VAL A 146 -9.18 7.21 -10.62
N PHE A 147 -10.16 6.52 -11.18
CA PHE A 147 -9.93 5.42 -12.13
C PHE A 147 -10.58 5.79 -13.45
N GLU A 148 -10.04 5.24 -14.54
CA GLU A 148 -10.61 5.42 -15.87
C GLU A 148 -11.98 4.74 -15.98
N GLU A 149 -12.88 5.36 -16.74
CA GLU A 149 -14.21 4.79 -17.01
C GLU A 149 -14.10 3.52 -17.85
N ARG A 150 -14.99 2.57 -17.55
CA ARG A 150 -15.01 1.30 -18.26
C ARG A 150 -15.55 1.50 -19.68
N GLY A 151 -14.67 1.33 -20.67
CA GLY A 151 -15.02 1.42 -22.09
C GLY A 151 -14.76 2.78 -22.72
N ALA A 152 -14.05 3.69 -22.02
CA ALA A 152 -13.52 4.88 -22.66
C ALA A 152 -12.71 4.50 -23.91
N PRO A 153 -12.95 5.14 -25.07
CA PRO A 153 -12.20 4.84 -26.28
C PRO A 153 -10.71 5.00 -25.98
N ALA A 154 -9.92 3.94 -26.17
CA ALA A 154 -8.48 4.10 -26.30
C ALA A 154 -8.27 5.14 -27.40
N GLY A 155 -7.65 6.28 -27.07
CA GLY A 155 -7.59 7.49 -27.89
C GLY A 155 -7.79 7.23 -29.37
N ASN A 156 -8.96 7.62 -29.86
CA ASN A 156 -9.31 7.61 -31.28
C ASN A 156 -8.45 8.63 -32.02
N THR A 157 -7.21 8.26 -32.33
CA THR A 157 -6.60 8.78 -33.55
C THR A 157 -7.50 8.31 -34.69
N SER A 158 -8.28 9.26 -35.19
CA SER A 158 -9.13 9.17 -36.38
C SER A 158 -8.45 8.39 -37.50
N LEU A 159 -8.82 7.12 -37.65
CA LEU A 159 -8.91 6.48 -38.94
C LEU A 159 -10.36 6.04 -39.06
N ASP A 160 -11.17 7.00 -39.48
CA ASP A 160 -12.49 6.72 -40.02
C ASP A 160 -12.32 5.74 -41.19
N PRO A 161 -12.81 4.49 -41.10
CA PRO A 161 -12.69 3.52 -42.18
C PRO A 161 -13.57 3.87 -43.40
N SER A 162 -14.40 4.91 -43.31
CA SER A 162 -15.34 5.29 -44.38
C SER A 162 -14.77 6.24 -45.43
N VAL A 163 -13.53 6.74 -45.26
CA VAL A 163 -12.83 7.47 -46.31
C VAL A 163 -11.98 6.48 -47.11
N ASP A 164 -12.58 5.93 -48.15
CA ASP A 164 -11.89 5.16 -49.19
C ASP A 164 -11.01 6.12 -50.02
N PRO A 165 -9.68 5.92 -50.09
CA PRO A 165 -8.79 6.76 -50.91
C PRO A 165 -9.02 6.65 -52.42
N SER A 166 -9.94 5.80 -52.88
CA SER A 166 -10.16 5.51 -54.30
C SER A 166 -11.30 6.27 -55.00
N ASP A 167 -11.94 7.22 -54.31
CA ASP A 167 -12.96 8.11 -54.90
C ASP A 167 -12.35 9.49 -55.26
N PRO A 168 -11.90 9.72 -56.51
CA PRO A 168 -11.57 11.06 -56.98
C PRO A 168 -12.84 11.82 -57.37
N GLU A 169 -13.00 13.04 -56.85
CA GLU A 169 -13.92 14.06 -57.40
C GLU A 169 -13.52 14.49 -58.82
#